data_AF-A0A660Z6Q4-F1
#
_entry.id   AF-A0A660Z6Q4-F1
#
_cell.length_a   1.000
_cell.length_b   1.000
_cell.length_c   1.000
_cell.angle_alpha   90.00
_cell.angle_beta   90.00
_cell.angle_gamma   90.00
#
_symmetry.space_group_name_H-M   'P 1'
#
loop_
_entity.id
_entity.type
_entity.pdbx_description
1 polymer ?
#
loop_
_entity_poly.entity_id
_entity_poly.type
_entity_poly.pdbx_seq_one_letter_code
_entity_poly.pdbx_strand_id
1 'polypeptide(L)'
;MRYLLLASILLFLACSKRGEKKETESQEVLRGVRITETRLGKKSWELFARRVEEFRDTTRVYDFVLYFYDEKGSKTSELWADSGVVFQDKGDMKALGKVRVYTQEGDTLYTTSLRWMEREKKIISESPVEIHSRGRVLYGKGLISDARLSNVEILGKIRGKSE
;
A
#
# COMPACT_ATOMS: atom_id res chain seq x y z
N MET A 1 60.27 44.37 -10.65
CA MET A 1 59.86 45.57 -11.40
C MET A 1 59.08 45.11 -12.63
N ARG A 2 57.74 45.36 -12.68
CA ARG A 2 56.80 45.26 -13.83
C ARG A 2 56.72 43.88 -14.53
N TYR A 3 55.56 43.26 -14.70
CA TYR A 3 54.51 43.72 -15.62
C TYR A 3 53.08 43.61 -15.06
N LEU A 4 52.29 44.62 -15.44
CA LEU A 4 50.85 44.79 -15.26
C LEU A 4 50.05 43.96 -16.27
N LEU A 5 48.81 43.64 -15.87
CA LEU A 5 47.57 43.50 -16.67
C LEU A 5 47.39 42.29 -17.59
N LEU A 6 46.39 41.47 -17.26
CA LEU A 6 45.25 41.20 -18.14
C LEU A 6 44.01 40.78 -17.31
N ALA A 7 43.00 41.64 -17.33
CA ALA A 7 41.63 41.31 -16.92
C ALA A 7 40.91 40.66 -18.10
N SER A 8 40.23 39.52 -17.87
CA SER A 8 39.23 38.91 -18.77
C SER A 8 38.56 37.76 -18.00
N ILE A 9 37.46 38.04 -17.28
CA ILE A 9 36.10 37.60 -17.61
C ILE A 9 36.04 36.25 -18.36
N LEU A 10 35.71 35.18 -17.64
CA LEU A 10 34.89 34.05 -18.10
C LEU A 10 34.24 33.45 -16.83
N LEU A 11 33.02 33.89 -16.54
CA LEU A 11 31.79 33.12 -16.80
C LEU A 11 31.56 32.03 -15.76
N PHE A 12 30.71 32.38 -14.79
CA PHE A 12 29.60 31.57 -14.30
C PHE A 12 29.56 30.12 -14.83
N LEU A 13 30.27 29.23 -14.17
CA LEU A 13 29.76 27.88 -13.95
C LEU A 13 29.19 27.86 -12.53
N ALA A 14 28.13 28.64 -12.35
CA ALA A 14 27.09 28.29 -11.41
C ALA A 14 26.55 26.93 -11.89
N CYS A 15 27.20 25.87 -11.41
CA CYS A 15 26.78 24.51 -11.62
C CYS A 15 25.45 24.37 -10.88
N SER A 16 24.37 24.66 -11.60
CA SER A 16 23.01 24.31 -11.18
C SER A 16 23.00 22.80 -11.08
N LYS A 17 23.35 22.29 -9.89
CA LYS A 17 23.14 20.90 -9.52
C LYS A 17 21.63 20.75 -9.35
N ARG A 18 20.95 20.66 -10.51
CA ARG A 18 19.57 20.23 -10.64
C ARG A 18 19.53 18.88 -9.93
N GLY A 19 18.84 18.85 -8.78
CA GLY A 19 18.69 17.65 -7.97
C GLY A 19 18.00 16.58 -8.80
N GLU A 20 18.78 15.71 -9.42
CA GLU A 20 18.30 14.44 -9.91
C GLU A 20 17.81 13.67 -8.68
N LYS A 21 16.51 13.39 -8.65
CA LYS A 21 15.96 12.37 -7.76
C LYS A 21 16.68 11.09 -8.12
N LYS A 22 17.63 10.68 -7.28
CA LYS A 22 18.29 9.38 -7.39
C LYS A 22 17.18 8.33 -7.29
N GLU A 23 16.77 7.77 -8.42
CA GLU A 23 15.95 6.57 -8.43
C GLU A 23 16.71 5.55 -7.58
N THR A 24 16.12 5.17 -6.45
CA THR A 24 16.67 4.08 -5.65
C THR A 24 16.55 2.86 -6.54
N GLU A 25 17.68 2.33 -7.00
CA GLU A 25 17.71 1.13 -7.80
C GLU A 25 17.28 -0.05 -6.91
N SER A 26 16.41 -0.91 -7.45
CA SER A 26 15.99 -2.12 -6.75
C SER A 26 17.17 -3.08 -6.65
N GLN A 27 17.36 -3.66 -5.48
CA GLN A 27 18.47 -4.59 -5.23
C GLN A 27 18.17 -5.98 -5.79
N GLU A 28 16.89 -6.35 -5.86
CA GLU A 28 16.45 -7.66 -6.32
C GLU A 28 15.04 -7.59 -6.90
N VAL A 29 14.85 -8.27 -8.05
CA VAL A 29 13.55 -8.39 -8.71
C VAL A 29 13.15 -9.86 -8.78
N LEU A 30 12.07 -10.20 -8.09
CA LEU A 30 11.51 -11.55 -8.05
C LEU A 30 10.18 -11.61 -8.80
N ARG A 31 9.83 -12.79 -9.33
CA ARG A 31 8.56 -13.04 -10.03
C ARG A 31 7.85 -14.26 -9.46
N GLY A 32 6.52 -14.21 -9.41
CA GLY A 32 5.70 -15.32 -8.88
C GLY A 32 5.97 -15.62 -7.41
N VAL A 33 5.97 -14.57 -6.58
CA VAL A 33 6.39 -14.65 -5.17
C VAL A 33 5.21 -15.01 -4.28
N ARG A 34 5.45 -15.87 -3.30
CA ARG A 34 4.57 -16.13 -2.16
C ARG A 34 5.32 -15.79 -0.87
N ILE A 35 4.74 -14.92 -0.05
CA ILE A 35 5.24 -14.56 1.28
C ILE A 35 4.19 -15.01 2.30
N THR A 36 4.62 -15.57 3.41
CA THR A 36 3.73 -16.07 4.47
C THR A 36 4.24 -15.61 5.82
N GLU A 37 3.35 -14.96 6.57
CA GLU A 37 3.60 -14.61 7.96
C GLU A 37 2.85 -15.57 8.87
N THR A 38 3.52 -15.96 9.95
CA THR A 38 2.92 -16.81 10.99
C THR A 38 3.08 -16.17 12.37
N ARG A 39 2.10 -16.43 13.23
CA ARG A 39 2.11 -16.04 14.64
C ARG A 39 1.79 -17.28 15.47
N LEU A 40 2.67 -17.63 16.40
CA LEU A 40 2.54 -18.84 17.23
C LEU A 40 2.30 -20.11 16.38
N GLY A 41 3.00 -20.22 15.24
CA GLY A 41 2.89 -21.35 14.32
C GLY A 41 1.63 -21.36 13.44
N LYS A 42 0.75 -20.35 13.54
CA LYS A 42 -0.46 -20.23 12.71
C LYS A 42 -0.30 -19.11 11.71
N LYS A 43 -0.76 -19.32 10.47
CA LYS A 43 -0.75 -18.28 9.44
C LYS A 43 -1.55 -17.07 9.89
N SER A 44 -0.97 -15.88 9.78
CA SER A 44 -1.69 -14.61 9.97
C SER A 44 -2.06 -13.99 8.64
N TRP A 45 -1.15 -14.04 7.67
CA TRP A 45 -1.43 -13.60 6.30
C TRP A 45 -0.55 -14.31 5.26
N GLU A 46 -1.02 -14.32 4.02
CA GLU A 46 -0.26 -14.80 2.85
C GLU A 46 -0.38 -13.82 1.69
N LEU A 47 0.76 -13.38 1.16
CA LEU A 47 0.85 -12.48 0.02
C LEU A 47 1.31 -13.26 -1.22
N PHE A 48 0.58 -13.12 -2.31
CA PHE A 48 0.94 -13.65 -3.62
C PHE A 48 1.09 -12.47 -4.58
N ALA A 49 2.25 -12.32 -5.22
CA ALA A 49 2.51 -11.22 -6.13
C ALA A 49 3.15 -11.70 -7.43
N ARG A 50 2.78 -11.04 -8.54
CA ARG A 50 3.40 -11.33 -9.84
C ARG A 50 4.86 -10.88 -9.88
N ARG A 51 5.14 -9.72 -9.31
CA ARG A 51 6.49 -9.14 -9.24
C ARG A 51 6.71 -8.48 -7.88
N VAL A 52 7.92 -8.66 -7.36
CA VAL A 52 8.39 -8.00 -6.15
C VAL A 52 9.72 -7.32 -6.47
N GLU A 53 9.88 -6.10 -5.98
CA GLU A 53 11.12 -5.32 -6.08
C GLU A 53 11.55 -4.93 -4.66
N GLU A 54 12.73 -5.39 -4.26
CA GLU A 54 13.27 -5.10 -2.94
C GLU A 54 14.14 -3.84 -2.97
N PHE A 55 13.98 -3.03 -1.93
CA PHE A 55 14.77 -1.85 -1.62
C PHE A 55 15.18 -1.92 -0.16
N ARG A 56 16.15 -1.09 0.23
CA ARG A 56 16.75 -1.13 1.58
C ARG A 56 15.74 -1.13 2.74
N ASP A 57 14.69 -0.31 2.64
CA ASP A 57 13.75 -0.07 3.75
C ASP A 57 12.30 -0.50 3.39
N THR A 58 12.06 -0.88 2.13
CA THR A 58 10.71 -1.16 1.62
C THR A 58 10.72 -2.23 0.56
N THR A 59 9.63 -2.99 0.48
CA THR A 59 9.40 -3.93 -0.60
C THR A 59 8.21 -3.46 -1.44
N ARG A 60 8.40 -3.31 -2.76
CA ARG A 60 7.30 -3.03 -3.69
C ARG A 60 6.75 -4.32 -4.24
N VAL A 61 5.43 -4.46 -4.24
CA VAL A 61 4.72 -5.62 -4.76
C VAL A 61 3.78 -5.18 -5.87
N TYR A 62 3.61 -6.01 -6.91
CA TYR A 62 2.81 -5.69 -8.09
C TYR A 62 1.89 -6.85 -8.46
N ASP A 63 0.67 -6.52 -8.88
CA ASP A 63 -0.42 -7.44 -9.19
C ASP A 63 -0.55 -8.52 -8.10
N PHE A 64 -0.97 -8.10 -6.91
CA PHE A 64 -0.92 -8.95 -5.74
C PHE A 64 -2.30 -9.22 -5.13
N VAL A 65 -2.36 -10.34 -4.40
CA VAL A 65 -3.44 -10.66 -3.49
C VAL A 65 -2.86 -10.98 -2.10
N LEU A 66 -3.50 -10.47 -1.06
CA LEU A 66 -3.17 -10.71 0.34
C LEU A 66 -4.34 -11.41 1.02
N TYR A 67 -4.10 -12.59 1.57
CA TYR A 67 -5.07 -13.36 2.35
C TYR A 67 -4.84 -13.12 3.83
N PHE A 68 -5.91 -12.81 4.57
CA PHE A 68 -5.89 -12.70 6.02
C PHE A 68 -6.51 -13.94 6.65
N TYR A 69 -5.97 -14.36 7.79
CA TYR A 69 -6.40 -15.55 8.51
C TYR A 69 -6.75 -15.23 9.96
N ASP A 70 -7.70 -15.97 10.53
CA ASP A 70 -7.98 -15.94 11.96
C ASP A 70 -7.07 -16.90 12.76
N GLU A 71 -7.21 -16.86 14.08
CA GLU A 71 -6.46 -17.73 15.00
C GLU A 71 -6.81 -19.23 14.86
N LYS A 72 -7.86 -19.58 14.12
CA LYS A 72 -8.24 -20.97 13.80
C LYS A 72 -7.63 -21.42 12.47
N GLY A 73 -6.97 -20.52 11.74
CA GLY A 73 -6.38 -20.78 10.43
C GLY A 73 -7.38 -20.67 9.28
N SER A 74 -8.57 -20.11 9.51
CA SER A 74 -9.58 -19.88 8.46
C SER A 74 -9.30 -18.56 7.74
N LYS A 75 -9.36 -18.56 6.40
CA LYS A 75 -9.22 -17.33 5.61
C LYS A 75 -10.43 -16.44 5.85
N THR A 76 -10.22 -15.25 6.40
CA THR A 76 -11.28 -14.31 6.76
C THR A 76 -11.55 -13.28 5.68
N SER A 77 -10.52 -12.86 4.95
CA SER A 77 -10.66 -11.94 3.83
C SER A 77 -9.49 -12.02 2.86
N GLU A 78 -9.70 -11.39 1.71
CA GLU A 78 -8.73 -11.27 0.64
C GLU A 78 -8.72 -9.84 0.11
N LEU A 79 -7.52 -9.28 -0.06
CA LEU A 79 -7.26 -7.94 -0.57
C LEU A 79 -6.49 -8.05 -1.89
N TRP A 80 -7.00 -7.44 -2.96
CA TRP A 80 -6.30 -7.33 -4.24
C TRP A 80 -5.95 -5.88 -4.53
N ALA A 81 -4.81 -5.65 -5.18
CA ALA A 81 -4.44 -4.35 -5.72
C ALA A 81 -3.43 -4.46 -6.87
N ASP A 82 -3.36 -3.41 -7.68
CA ASP A 82 -2.42 -3.30 -8.79
C ASP A 82 -0.96 -3.19 -8.29
N SER A 83 -0.75 -2.49 -7.16
CA SER A 83 0.57 -2.35 -6.55
C SER A 83 0.51 -2.08 -5.05
N GLY A 84 1.62 -2.30 -4.35
CA GLY A 84 1.72 -2.00 -2.94
C GLY A 84 3.16 -1.78 -2.47
N VAL A 85 3.27 -1.24 -1.26
CA VAL A 85 4.53 -0.98 -0.56
C VAL A 85 4.42 -1.58 0.84
N VAL A 86 5.33 -2.51 1.15
CA VAL A 86 5.50 -3.07 2.49
C VAL A 86 6.64 -2.32 3.18
N PHE A 87 6.38 -1.81 4.37
CA PHE A 87 7.37 -1.12 5.21
C PHE A 87 7.97 -2.14 6.18
N GLN A 88 9.23 -2.49 5.96
CA GLN A 88 9.87 -3.65 6.62
C GLN A 88 10.02 -3.46 8.14
N ASP A 89 10.15 -2.21 8.61
CA ASP A 89 10.35 -1.88 10.02
C ASP A 89 9.08 -2.07 10.88
N LYS A 90 7.91 -1.81 10.30
CA LYS A 90 6.63 -1.76 11.02
C LYS A 90 5.68 -2.90 10.68
N GLY A 91 5.91 -3.59 9.55
CA GLY A 91 4.95 -4.53 8.97
C GLY A 91 3.72 -3.84 8.36
N ASP A 92 3.70 -2.51 8.32
CA ASP A 92 2.65 -1.74 7.67
C ASP A 92 2.71 -1.95 6.16
N MET A 93 1.55 -1.86 5.51
CA MET A 93 1.45 -1.99 4.06
C MET A 93 0.55 -0.90 3.47
N LYS A 94 0.91 -0.42 2.29
CA LYS A 94 0.03 0.37 1.42
C LYS A 94 -0.35 -0.46 0.20
N ALA A 95 -1.64 -0.53 -0.10
CA ALA A 95 -2.21 -1.07 -1.34
C ALA A 95 -2.73 0.09 -2.19
N LEU A 96 -2.47 0.04 -3.50
CA LEU A 96 -2.70 1.12 -4.44
C LEU A 96 -3.23 0.59 -5.77
N GLY A 97 -4.25 1.25 -6.31
CA GLY A 97 -4.85 0.92 -7.61
C GLY A 97 -5.82 -0.26 -7.51
N LYS A 98 -7.07 -0.03 -7.94
CA LYS A 98 -8.18 -1.01 -7.95
C LYS A 98 -8.21 -1.89 -6.70
N VAL A 99 -8.10 -1.26 -5.53
CA VAL A 99 -8.07 -1.98 -4.27
C VAL A 99 -9.45 -2.56 -4.03
N ARG A 100 -9.51 -3.89 -3.86
CA ARG A 100 -10.72 -4.61 -3.47
C ARG A 100 -10.43 -5.41 -2.22
N VAL A 101 -11.32 -5.38 -1.24
CA VAL A 101 -11.33 -6.32 -0.12
C VAL A 101 -12.62 -7.14 -0.22
N TYR A 102 -12.53 -8.45 -0.13
CA TYR A 102 -13.67 -9.36 -0.05
C TYR A 102 -13.55 -10.21 1.21
N THR A 103 -14.63 -10.28 1.98
CA THR A 103 -14.66 -10.99 3.26
C THR A 103 -15.37 -12.33 3.11
N GLN A 104 -15.09 -13.26 4.00
CA GLN A 104 -15.76 -14.57 4.04
C GLN A 104 -17.28 -14.42 4.25
N GLU A 105 -17.70 -13.34 4.92
CA GLU A 105 -19.10 -13.00 5.16
C GLU A 105 -19.82 -12.46 3.91
N GLY A 106 -19.10 -12.25 2.81
CA GLY A 106 -19.62 -11.79 1.52
C GLY A 106 -19.62 -10.28 1.31
N ASP A 107 -19.06 -9.51 2.25
CA ASP A 107 -18.94 -8.07 2.11
C ASP A 107 -17.79 -7.72 1.14
N THR A 108 -17.97 -6.65 0.38
CA THR A 108 -16.92 -6.15 -0.54
C THR A 108 -16.68 -4.68 -0.35
N LEU A 109 -15.41 -4.28 -0.21
CA LEU A 109 -14.96 -2.89 -0.21
C LEU A 109 -14.16 -2.61 -1.50
N TYR A 110 -14.45 -1.49 -2.15
CA TYR A 110 -13.67 -0.94 -3.26
C TYR A 110 -13.10 0.43 -2.89
N THR A 111 -11.83 0.68 -3.24
CA THR A 111 -11.16 1.97 -3.07
C THR A 111 -9.94 2.08 -4.01
N THR A 112 -9.32 3.25 -4.09
CA THR A 112 -8.07 3.46 -4.85
C THR A 112 -6.82 3.27 -3.99
N SER A 113 -6.93 3.41 -2.67
CA SER A 113 -5.82 3.18 -1.74
C SER A 113 -6.29 2.69 -0.38
N LEU A 114 -5.48 1.84 0.25
CA LEU A 114 -5.75 1.27 1.57
C LEU A 114 -4.43 1.01 2.29
N ARG A 115 -4.39 1.34 3.59
CA ARG A 115 -3.25 1.08 4.47
C ARG A 115 -3.60 0.00 5.46
N TRP A 116 -2.78 -1.03 5.53
CA TRP A 116 -2.76 -1.95 6.66
C TRP A 116 -1.82 -1.40 7.72
N MET A 117 -2.35 -1.23 8.92
CA MET A 117 -1.65 -0.80 10.12
C MET A 117 -1.45 -2.03 11.00
N GLU A 118 -0.24 -2.59 10.99
CA GLU A 118 0.04 -3.92 11.55
C GLU A 118 -0.12 -3.96 13.07
N ARG A 119 0.28 -2.87 13.75
CA ARG A 119 0.16 -2.74 15.20
C ARG A 119 -1.30 -2.62 15.64
N GLU A 120 -2.08 -1.78 14.95
CA GLU A 120 -3.48 -1.51 15.27
C GLU A 120 -4.42 -2.60 14.75
N LYS A 121 -3.96 -3.45 13.83
CA LYS A 121 -4.77 -4.44 13.11
C LYS A 121 -5.94 -3.83 12.38
N LYS A 122 -5.69 -2.67 11.76
CA LYS A 122 -6.69 -1.89 11.03
C LYS A 122 -6.32 -1.71 9.57
N ILE A 123 -7.34 -1.76 8.73
CA ILE A 123 -7.31 -1.19 7.39
C ILE A 123 -7.84 0.24 7.44
N ILE A 124 -7.14 1.15 6.77
CA ILE A 124 -7.49 2.58 6.71
C ILE A 124 -7.46 3.03 5.26
N SER A 125 -8.53 3.65 4.79
CA SER A 125 -8.57 4.35 3.51
C SER A 125 -8.93 5.82 3.73
N GLU A 126 -8.08 6.71 3.24
CA GLU A 126 -8.38 8.15 3.15
C GLU A 126 -8.94 8.51 1.76
N SER A 127 -9.16 7.50 0.91
CA SER A 127 -9.75 7.63 -0.42
C SER A 127 -11.24 7.27 -0.40
N PRO A 128 -12.04 7.75 -1.36
CA PRO A 128 -13.44 7.36 -1.48
C PRO A 128 -13.61 5.85 -1.48
N VAL A 129 -14.60 5.39 -0.71
CA VAL A 129 -14.90 3.97 -0.54
C VAL A 129 -16.31 3.66 -1.02
N GLU A 130 -16.46 2.46 -1.58
CA GLU A 130 -17.74 1.84 -1.92
C GLU A 130 -17.80 0.47 -1.25
N ILE A 131 -18.84 0.23 -0.45
CA ILE A 131 -18.99 -0.98 0.37
C ILE A 131 -20.30 -1.64 0.01
N HIS A 132 -20.23 -2.90 -0.41
CA HIS A 132 -21.35 -3.78 -0.69
C HIS A 132 -21.52 -4.71 0.50
N SER A 133 -22.66 -4.62 1.18
CA SER A 133 -22.97 -5.47 2.34
C SER A 133 -24.47 -5.73 2.46
N ARG A 134 -24.85 -7.02 2.44
CA ARG A 134 -26.24 -7.49 2.62
C ARG A 134 -27.26 -6.74 1.74
N GLY A 135 -26.99 -6.66 0.43
CA GLY A 135 -27.88 -5.99 -0.54
C GLY A 135 -27.91 -4.46 -0.45
N ARG A 136 -26.97 -3.85 0.27
CA ARG A 136 -26.83 -2.40 0.38
C ARG A 136 -25.48 -1.97 -0.16
N VAL A 137 -25.47 -0.80 -0.79
CA VAL A 137 -24.25 -0.12 -1.23
C VAL A 137 -24.08 1.16 -0.41
N LEU A 138 -22.94 1.29 0.27
CA LEU A 138 -22.56 2.43 1.08
C LEU A 138 -21.37 3.14 0.45
N TYR A 139 -21.43 4.47 0.42
CA TYR A 139 -20.37 5.33 -0.07
C TYR A 139 -19.84 6.22 1.05
N GLY A 140 -18.52 6.37 1.09
CA GLY A 140 -17.82 7.20 2.06
C GLY A 140 -16.64 7.95 1.44
N LYS A 141 -16.11 8.95 2.16
CA LYS A 141 -14.86 9.62 1.76
C LYS A 141 -13.61 8.85 2.19
N GLY A 142 -13.77 7.89 3.09
CA GLY A 142 -12.74 7.04 3.65
C GLY A 142 -13.34 5.98 4.56
N LEU A 143 -12.48 5.13 5.12
CA LEU A 143 -12.86 4.01 5.97
C LEU A 143 -11.78 3.72 7.00
N ILE A 144 -12.20 3.33 8.19
CA ILE A 144 -11.37 2.63 9.17
C ILE A 144 -12.10 1.33 9.52
N SER A 145 -11.41 0.19 9.43
CA SER A 145 -11.99 -1.09 9.85
C SER A 145 -10.93 -2.11 10.22
N ASP A 146 -11.35 -3.28 10.70
CA ASP A 146 -10.52 -4.48 10.70
C ASP A 146 -10.56 -5.17 9.32
N ALA A 147 -9.67 -6.15 9.09
CA ALA A 147 -9.56 -6.83 7.81
C ALA A 147 -10.83 -7.62 7.41
N ARG A 148 -11.74 -7.92 8.35
CA ARG A 148 -13.00 -8.64 8.09
C ARG A 148 -14.17 -7.70 7.79
N LEU A 149 -13.95 -6.38 7.78
CA LEU A 149 -15.00 -5.37 7.67
C LEU A 149 -16.11 -5.51 8.74
N SER A 150 -15.79 -6.08 9.90
CA SER A 150 -16.77 -6.26 10.99
C SER A 150 -16.99 -4.97 11.79
N ASN A 151 -15.97 -4.13 11.91
CA ASN A 151 -16.01 -2.88 12.66
C ASN A 151 -15.77 -1.69 11.72
N VAL A 152 -16.72 -1.41 10.83
CA VAL A 152 -16.57 -0.34 9.82
C VAL A 152 -16.96 1.02 10.39
N GLU A 153 -16.01 1.95 10.34
CA GLU A 153 -16.21 3.37 10.51
C GLU A 153 -16.04 4.07 9.16
N ILE A 154 -17.11 4.68 8.63
CA ILE A 154 -17.05 5.42 7.38
C ILE A 154 -16.72 6.88 7.67
N LEU A 155 -15.68 7.39 7.00
CA LEU A 155 -15.24 8.77 7.16
C LEU A 155 -16.04 9.71 6.24
N GLY A 156 -16.48 10.85 6.77
CA GLY A 156 -17.16 11.90 6.03
C GLY A 156 -18.66 11.66 5.78
N LYS A 157 -19.21 12.30 4.74
CA LYS A 157 -20.65 12.21 4.43
C LYS A 157 -20.97 10.85 3.83
N ILE A 158 -21.82 10.08 4.51
CA ILE A 158 -22.30 8.78 4.07
C ILE A 158 -23.44 8.97 3.06
N ARG A 159 -23.42 8.18 1.99
CA ARG A 159 -24.57 8.00 1.09
C ARG A 159 -24.84 6.51 0.94
N GLY A 160 -26.09 6.10 1.02
CA GLY A 160 -26.47 4.70 0.90
C GLY A 160 -27.55 4.49 -0.15
N LYS A 161 -27.51 3.34 -0.81
CA LYS A 161 -28.58 2.82 -1.66
C LYS A 161 -28.91 1.40 -1.22
N SER A 162 -30.20 1.08 -1.10
CA SER A 162 -30.70 -0.29 -0.97
C SER A 162 -31.16 -0.78 -2.34
N GLU A 163 -30.90 -2.05 -2.64
CA GLU A 163 -31.56 -2.77 -3.73
C GLU A 163 -32.96 -3.24 -3.33
#